data_AF-A0A9D2HY55-F1
#
_entry.id   AF-A0A9D2HY55-F1
#
_cell.length_a   1.000
_cell.length_b   1.000
_cell.length_c   1.000
_cell.angle_alpha   90.00
_cell.angle_beta   90.00
_cell.angle_gamma   90.00
#
_symmetry.space_group_name_H-M   'P 1'
#
loop_
_entity.id
_entity.type
_entity.pdbx_description
1 polymer ?
#
loop_
_entity_poly.entity_id
_entity_poly.type
_entity_poly.pdbx_seq_one_letter_code
_entity_poly.pdbx_strand_id
1 'polypeptide(L)'
;MTPNLQDFQIAVYHVLGTGLPKHIEDVITEITENFDIRYDNPIDENPLERTQIFENIIMRVLQIMEDTKDILVTEDGAHVYLSGKGKNKSDQYDIMTVQRLATIYKRKQFKRYSKEEIKEQMKAIKAHTEKLLSGFDTP
;
A
#
# COMPACT_ATOMS: atom_id res chain seq x y z
N MET A 1 7.77 5.82 16.60
CA MET A 1 8.23 5.18 15.35
C MET A 1 7.57 5.92 14.20
N THR A 2 8.41 6.61 13.44
CA THR A 2 8.03 7.38 12.25
C THR A 2 7.44 6.44 11.20
N PRO A 3 6.42 6.85 10.41
CA PRO A 3 5.97 6.06 9.26
C PRO A 3 7.18 5.67 8.40
N ASN A 4 7.44 4.37 8.27
CA ASN A 4 8.64 3.91 7.57
C ASN A 4 8.36 3.84 6.07
N LEU A 5 8.28 5.01 5.42
CA LEU A 5 8.18 5.14 3.96
C LEU A 5 9.22 4.29 3.21
N GLN A 6 10.36 4.00 3.86
CA GLN A 6 11.38 3.11 3.35
C GLN A 6 10.86 1.68 3.17
N ASP A 7 10.03 1.14 4.06
CA ASP A 7 9.47 -0.21 3.92
C ASP A 7 8.53 -0.31 2.71
N PHE A 8 7.76 0.75 2.43
CA PHE A 8 6.97 0.84 1.20
C PHE A 8 7.85 0.93 -0.04
N GLN A 9 8.95 1.70 0.02
CA GLN A 9 9.90 1.77 -1.08
C GLN A 9 10.54 0.40 -1.36
N ILE A 10 10.93 -0.34 -0.30
CA ILE A 10 11.43 -1.71 -0.41
C ILE A 10 10.38 -2.64 -1.03
N ALA A 11 9.11 -2.49 -0.63
CA ALA A 11 8.01 -3.26 -1.20
C ALA A 11 7.82 -2.97 -2.70
N VAL A 12 7.85 -1.69 -3.11
CA VAL A 12 7.76 -1.30 -4.53
C VAL A 12 8.92 -1.87 -5.34
N TYR A 13 10.17 -1.73 -4.87
CA TYR A 13 11.32 -2.32 -5.55
C TYR A 13 11.22 -3.85 -5.66
N HIS A 14 10.73 -4.53 -4.61
CA HIS A 14 10.50 -5.97 -4.65
C HIS A 14 9.44 -6.36 -5.71
N VAL A 15 8.30 -5.67 -5.71
CA VAL A 15 7.16 -5.94 -6.60
C VAL A 15 7.48 -5.64 -8.07
N LEU A 16 8.31 -4.63 -8.33
CA LEU A 16 8.76 -4.23 -9.68
C LEU A 16 10.09 -4.87 -10.10
N GLY A 17 10.70 -5.72 -9.26
CA GLY A 17 12.07 -6.23 -9.42
C GLY A 17 12.35 -7.00 -10.72
N THR A 18 11.30 -7.43 -11.43
CA THR A 18 11.36 -8.07 -12.75
C THR A 18 11.68 -7.09 -13.89
N GLY A 19 11.51 -5.78 -13.65
CA GLY A 19 11.72 -4.72 -14.65
C GLY A 19 10.64 -4.63 -15.73
N LEU A 20 9.62 -5.50 -15.69
CA LEU A 20 8.48 -5.44 -16.62
C LEU A 20 7.46 -4.39 -16.14
N PRO A 21 6.80 -3.66 -17.05
CA PRO A 21 5.66 -2.81 -16.72
C PRO A 21 4.59 -3.59 -15.96
N LYS A 22 4.18 -3.05 -14.81
CA LYS A 22 3.08 -3.57 -14.00
C LYS A 22 2.03 -2.47 -13.82
N HIS A 23 0.77 -2.85 -13.88
CA HIS A 23 -0.32 -1.91 -13.67
C HIS A 23 -0.29 -1.38 -12.23
N ILE A 24 -0.52 -0.09 -12.02
CA ILE A 24 -0.43 0.56 -10.71
C ILE A 24 -1.37 -0.12 -9.70
N GLU A 25 -2.58 -0.49 -10.12
CA GLU A 25 -3.53 -1.23 -9.28
C GLU A 25 -2.99 -2.60 -8.83
N ASP A 26 -2.21 -3.29 -9.67
CA ASP A 26 -1.60 -4.57 -9.31
C ASP A 26 -0.47 -4.36 -8.30
N VAL A 27 0.32 -3.28 -8.45
CA VAL A 27 1.33 -2.89 -7.46
C VAL A 27 0.69 -2.62 -6.10
N ILE A 28 -0.39 -1.83 -6.07
CA ILE A 28 -1.11 -1.53 -4.83
C ILE A 28 -1.67 -2.80 -4.21
N THR A 29 -2.27 -3.68 -5.01
CA THR A 29 -2.82 -4.97 -4.55
C THR A 29 -1.73 -5.85 -3.95
N GLU A 30 -0.65 -6.07 -4.69
CA GLU A 30 0.44 -6.94 -4.23
C GLU A 30 1.08 -6.43 -2.94
N ILE A 31 1.30 -5.13 -2.81
CA ILE A 31 1.86 -4.55 -1.58
C ILE A 31 0.87 -4.68 -0.42
N THR A 32 -0.40 -4.31 -0.64
CA THR A 32 -1.43 -4.35 0.41
C THR A 32 -1.65 -5.76 0.95
N GLU A 33 -1.68 -6.76 0.07
CA GLU A 33 -1.98 -8.14 0.46
C GLU A 33 -0.78 -8.91 0.99
N ASN A 34 0.45 -8.56 0.57
CA ASN A 34 1.64 -9.36 0.86
C ASN A 34 2.66 -8.70 1.78
N PHE A 35 2.39 -7.50 2.30
CA PHE A 35 3.31 -6.80 3.19
C PHE A 35 2.64 -6.36 4.52
N ASP A 36 3.20 -6.83 5.63
CA ASP A 36 2.86 -6.42 7.00
C ASP A 36 3.72 -5.21 7.41
N ILE A 37 3.52 -4.09 6.70
CA ILE A 37 4.10 -2.80 7.10
C ILE A 37 3.20 -2.23 8.20
N ARG A 38 3.80 -1.93 9.35
CA ARG A 38 3.09 -1.42 10.53
C ARG A 38 3.43 0.03 10.79
N TYR A 39 2.42 0.80 11.14
CA TYR A 39 2.47 2.10 11.77
C TYR A 39 2.32 1.91 13.27
N ASP A 40 2.81 2.87 14.05
CA ASP A 40 2.61 2.89 15.49
C ASP A 40 1.15 3.14 15.91
N ASN A 41 0.27 3.43 14.95
CA ASN A 41 -1.10 3.82 15.21
C ASN A 41 -2.03 2.61 14.93
N PRO A 42 -2.95 2.23 15.84
CA PRO A 42 -3.88 1.09 15.67
C PRO A 42 -4.81 1.13 14.43
N ILE A 43 -4.78 2.21 13.65
CA ILE A 43 -5.55 2.39 12.41
C ILE A 43 -5.26 1.28 11.37
N ASP A 44 -4.13 0.58 11.51
CA ASP A 44 -3.71 -0.52 10.62
C ASP A 44 -4.48 -1.82 10.77
N GLU A 45 -5.20 -2.00 11.88
CA GLU A 45 -5.94 -3.24 12.17
C GLU A 45 -7.26 -3.32 11.41
N ASN A 46 -7.86 -2.17 11.04
CA ASN A 46 -9.08 -2.13 10.24
C ASN A 46 -8.74 -2.32 8.75
N PRO A 47 -9.18 -3.41 8.10
CA PRO A 47 -8.83 -3.68 6.70
C PRO A 47 -9.32 -2.63 5.69
N LEU A 48 -10.43 -1.92 6.01
CA LEU A 48 -10.95 -0.85 5.16
C LEU A 48 -10.04 0.38 5.21
N GLU A 49 -9.69 0.82 6.42
CA GLU A 49 -8.84 1.99 6.64
C GLU A 49 -7.42 1.71 6.13
N ARG A 50 -6.90 0.49 6.38
CA ARG A 50 -5.62 0.02 5.86
C ARG A 50 -5.57 0.12 4.33
N THR A 51 -6.60 -0.34 3.61
CA THR A 51 -6.64 -0.28 2.14
C THR A 51 -6.50 1.16 1.64
N GLN A 52 -7.27 2.08 2.20
CA GLN A 52 -7.26 3.49 1.78
C GLN A 52 -5.92 4.19 2.09
N ILE A 53 -5.33 3.89 3.26
CA ILE A 53 -4.06 4.46 3.70
C ILE A 53 -2.91 3.94 2.85
N PHE A 54 -2.85 2.62 2.63
CA PHE A 54 -1.81 1.99 1.82
C PHE A 54 -1.86 2.49 0.37
N GLU A 55 -3.05 2.59 -0.23
CA GLU A 55 -3.20 3.14 -1.59
C GLU A 55 -2.58 4.55 -1.68
N ASN A 56 -2.92 5.45 -0.75
CA ASN A 56 -2.39 6.81 -0.74
C ASN A 56 -0.87 6.86 -0.58
N ILE A 57 -0.31 5.99 0.27
CA ILE A 57 1.11 5.99 0.59
C ILE A 57 1.93 5.34 -0.52
N ILE A 58 1.44 4.24 -1.11
CA ILE A 58 2.06 3.61 -2.28
C ILE A 58 2.09 4.60 -3.44
N MET A 59 0.97 5.29 -3.72
CA MET A 59 0.93 6.32 -4.75
C MET A 59 1.94 7.44 -4.49
N ARG A 60 2.07 7.89 -3.23
CA ARG A 60 3.07 8.90 -2.87
C ARG A 60 4.50 8.40 -3.07
N VAL A 61 4.77 7.14 -2.72
CA VAL A 61 6.09 6.50 -2.91
C VAL A 61 6.40 6.36 -4.39
N LEU A 62 5.44 5.94 -5.23
CA LEU A 62 5.60 5.88 -6.67
C LEU A 62 5.95 7.27 -7.25
N GLN A 63 5.25 8.32 -6.84
CA GLN A 63 5.58 9.69 -7.26
C GLN A 63 7.01 10.09 -6.87
N ILE A 64 7.41 9.83 -5.62
CA ILE A 64 8.76 10.15 -5.15
C ILE A 64 9.81 9.36 -5.95
N MET A 65 9.55 8.08 -6.22
CA MET A 65 10.45 7.23 -6.99
C MET A 65 10.51 7.64 -8.47
N GLU A 66 9.44 8.19 -9.02
CA GLU A 66 9.42 8.77 -10.37
C GLU A 66 10.26 10.06 -10.40
N ASP A 67 10.06 10.95 -9.42
CA ASP A 67 10.82 12.19 -9.27
C ASP A 67 12.33 11.92 -9.11
N THR A 68 12.69 10.86 -8.38
CA THR A 68 14.09 10.41 -8.25
C THR A 68 14.58 9.60 -9.44
N LYS A 69 13.74 9.35 -10.45
CA LYS A 69 14.02 8.54 -11.66
C LYS A 69 14.38 7.09 -11.36
N ASP A 70 13.93 6.57 -10.23
CA ASP A 70 14.08 5.15 -9.87
C ASP A 70 13.03 4.29 -10.61
N ILE A 71 11.87 4.85 -10.93
CA ILE A 71 10.86 4.23 -11.79
C ILE A 71 10.54 5.12 -13.00
N LEU A 72 9.84 4.54 -13.97
CA LEU A 72 9.22 5.24 -15.08
C LEU A 72 7.74 4.82 -15.15
N VAL A 73 6.88 5.79 -15.45
CA VAL A 73 5.45 5.57 -15.72
C VAL A 73 5.25 5.59 -17.24
N THR A 74 4.41 4.71 -17.74
CA THR A 74 4.06 4.65 -19.17
C THR A 74 3.21 5.85 -19.58
N GLU A 75 3.15 6.13 -20.89
CA GLU A 75 2.41 7.29 -21.43
C GLU A 75 0.91 7.30 -21.07
N ASP A 76 0.32 6.11 -20.89
CA ASP A 76 -1.08 5.96 -20.46
C ASP A 76 -1.30 6.30 -18.97
N GLY A 77 -0.24 6.52 -18.20
CA GLY A 77 -0.28 6.79 -16.77
C GLY A 77 -0.68 5.58 -15.91
N ALA A 78 -0.87 4.40 -16.50
CA ALA A 78 -1.47 3.24 -15.83
C ALA A 78 -0.45 2.18 -15.40
N HIS A 79 0.71 2.12 -16.07
CA HIS A 79 1.75 1.14 -15.77
C HIS A 79 3.05 1.79 -15.30
N VAL A 80 3.79 1.04 -14.49
CA VAL A 80 5.04 1.48 -13.89
C VAL A 80 6.07 0.37 -13.90
N TYR A 81 7.35 0.73 -14.06
CA TYR A 81 8.47 -0.21 -14.05
C TYR A 81 9.74 0.43 -13.50
N LEU A 82 10.69 -0.40 -13.06
CA LEU A 82 12.01 0.08 -12.64
C LEU A 82 12.76 0.66 -13.83
N SER A 83 13.31 1.86 -13.65
CA SER A 83 14.33 2.38 -14.55
C SER A 83 15.63 1.59 -14.38
N GLY A 84 16.62 1.77 -15.27
CA GLY A 84 17.95 1.19 -15.06
C GLY A 84 18.59 1.63 -13.74
N LYS A 85 18.33 2.87 -13.29
CA LYS A 85 18.77 3.38 -11.98
C LYS A 85 18.08 2.65 -10.84
N GLY A 86 16.75 2.49 -10.91
CA GLY A 86 16.00 1.77 -9.89
C GLY A 86 16.37 0.29 -9.82
N LYS A 87 16.62 -0.35 -10.97
CA LYS A 87 17.08 -1.73 -11.04
C LYS A 87 18.43 -1.90 -10.34
N ASN A 88 19.40 -1.03 -10.63
CA ASN A 88 20.69 -1.04 -9.95
C ASN A 88 20.55 -0.89 -8.42
N LYS A 89 19.67 0.01 -7.95
CA LYS A 89 19.41 0.17 -6.51
C LYS A 89 18.74 -1.07 -5.90
N SER A 90 17.77 -1.66 -6.60
CA SER A 90 17.08 -2.88 -6.16
C SER A 90 18.04 -4.07 -6.08
N ASP A 91 19.01 -4.16 -6.98
CA ASP A 91 19.99 -5.25 -6.99
C ASP A 91 21.09 -5.03 -5.93
N GLN A 92 21.29 -3.78 -5.50
CA GLN A 92 22.26 -3.39 -4.47
C GLN A 92 21.70 -3.39 -3.05
N TYR A 93 20.57 -4.06 -2.80
CA TYR A 93 20.02 -4.16 -1.45
C TYR A 93 21.09 -4.53 -0.42
N ASP A 94 21.26 -3.66 0.57
CA ASP A 94 22.16 -3.91 1.69
C ASP A 94 21.55 -4.95 2.65
N ILE A 95 22.36 -5.42 3.59
CA ILE A 95 21.95 -6.44 4.58
C ILE A 95 20.71 -5.97 5.36
N MET A 96 20.64 -4.68 5.70
CA MET A 96 19.51 -4.11 6.44
C MET A 96 18.21 -4.16 5.61
N THR A 97 18.30 -3.88 4.32
CA THR A 97 17.17 -3.92 3.39
C THR A 97 16.65 -5.34 3.21
N VAL A 98 17.55 -6.31 3.06
CA VAL A 98 17.17 -7.74 2.98
C VAL A 98 16.50 -8.21 4.28
N GLN A 99 17.06 -7.83 5.44
CA GLN A 99 16.46 -8.15 6.74
C GLN A 99 15.08 -7.50 6.92
N ARG A 100 14.94 -6.25 6.50
CA ARG A 100 13.64 -5.55 6.51
C ARG A 100 12.64 -6.25 5.61
N LEU A 101 12.99 -6.56 4.36
CA LEU A 101 12.14 -7.30 3.43
C LEU A 101 11.68 -8.64 4.03
N ALA A 102 12.60 -9.42 4.62
CA ALA A 102 12.26 -10.68 5.27
C ALA A 102 11.30 -10.53 6.46
N THR A 103 11.31 -9.36 7.11
CA THR A 103 10.42 -9.03 8.23
C THR A 103 9.03 -8.65 7.73
N ILE A 104 8.94 -7.75 6.74
CA ILE A 104 7.69 -7.15 6.29
C ILE A 104 6.95 -7.99 5.24
N TYR A 105 7.65 -8.85 4.48
CA TYR A 105 7.00 -9.66 3.45
C TYR A 105 6.26 -10.85 4.07
N LYS A 106 4.92 -10.81 4.00
CA LYS A 106 3.99 -11.79 4.56
C LYS A 106 2.84 -12.00 3.57
N ARG A 107 2.89 -13.12 2.84
CA ARG A 107 1.93 -13.42 1.76
C ARG A 107 0.50 -13.51 2.27
N LYS A 108 -0.42 -12.85 1.56
CA LYS A 108 -1.88 -12.91 1.75
C LYS A 108 -2.33 -12.71 3.21
N GLN A 109 -1.65 -11.83 3.94
CA GLN A 109 -2.01 -11.54 5.33
C GLN A 109 -3.26 -10.64 5.40
N PHE A 110 -3.47 -9.80 4.39
CA PHE A 110 -4.59 -8.88 4.31
C PHE A 110 -5.33 -9.06 2.98
N LYS A 111 -6.63 -8.74 2.98
CA LYS A 111 -7.44 -8.61 1.76
C LYS A 111 -7.46 -7.14 1.36
N ARG A 112 -7.12 -6.82 0.10
CA ARG A 112 -7.42 -5.49 -0.45
C ARG A 112 -8.91 -5.43 -0.79
N TYR A 113 -9.61 -4.44 -0.26
CA TYR A 113 -11.01 -4.20 -0.62
C TYR A 113 -11.09 -3.32 -1.87
N SER A 114 -12.04 -3.62 -2.74
CA SER A 114 -12.41 -2.73 -3.84
C SER A 114 -13.05 -1.44 -3.32
N LYS A 115 -13.06 -0.39 -4.14
CA LYS A 115 -13.69 0.90 -3.80
C LYS A 115 -15.19 0.72 -3.55
N GLU A 116 -15.83 -0.18 -4.29
CA GLU A 116 -17.22 -0.57 -4.14
C GLU A 116 -17.47 -1.24 -2.78
N GLU A 117 -16.67 -2.27 -2.42
CA GLU A 117 -16.79 -2.94 -1.13
C GLU A 117 -16.55 -1.98 0.05
N ILE A 118 -15.60 -1.05 -0.07
CA ILE A 118 -15.35 -0.01 0.93
C ILE A 118 -16.58 0.87 1.10
N LYS A 119 -17.16 1.34 -0.01
CA LYS A 119 -18.34 2.22 -0.01
C LYS A 119 -19.55 1.53 0.61
N GLU A 120 -19.78 0.25 0.30
CA GLU A 120 -20.87 -0.54 0.87
C GLU A 120 -20.72 -0.72 2.37
N GLN A 121 -19.51 -1.08 2.83
CA GLN A 121 -19.25 -1.26 4.26
C GLN A 121 -19.35 0.06 5.04
N MET A 122 -18.82 1.16 4.52
CA MET A 122 -18.97 2.47 5.15
C MET A 122 -20.44 2.90 5.26
N LYS A 123 -21.26 2.59 4.24
CA LYS A 123 -22.71 2.85 4.29
C LYS A 123 -23.40 2.01 5.38
N ALA A 124 -23.02 0.73 5.52
CA ALA A 124 -23.56 -0.15 6.54
C ALA A 124 -23.18 0.31 7.96
N ILE A 125 -21.92 0.72 8.17
CA ILE A 125 -21.43 1.28 9.44
C ILE A 125 -22.23 2.52 9.79
N LYS A 126 -22.36 3.47 8.86
CA LYS A 126 -23.11 4.71 9.07
C LYS A 126 -24.56 4.44 9.49
N ALA A 127 -25.25 3.55 8.78
CA ALA A 127 -26.64 3.19 9.10
C ALA A 127 -26.76 2.51 10.48
N HIS A 128 -25.79 1.70 10.87
CA HIS A 128 -25.76 1.08 12.19
C HIS A 128 -25.51 2.11 13.30
N THR A 129 -24.57 3.03 13.11
CA THR A 129 -24.28 4.11 14.05
C THR A 129 -25.46 5.06 14.23
N GLU A 130 -26.13 5.45 13.14
CA GLU A 130 -27.36 6.26 13.18
C GLU A 130 -28.47 5.57 13.98
N LYS A 131 -28.65 4.25 13.78
CA LYS A 131 -29.62 3.45 14.54
C LYS A 131 -29.28 3.39 16.03
N LEU A 132 -28.01 3.19 16.39
CA LEU A 132 -27.55 3.19 17.78
C LEU A 132 -27.82 4.55 18.45
N LEU A 133 -27.45 5.65 17.78
CA LEU A 133 -27.65 7.01 18.30
C LEU A 133 -29.14 7.34 18.47
N SER A 134 -30.00 6.92 17.54
CA SER A 134 -31.46 7.12 17.66
C SER A 134 -32.10 6.36 18.83
N GLY A 135 -31.41 5.34 19.38
CA GLY A 135 -31.85 4.61 20.57
C GLY A 135 -31.47 5.27 21.90
N PHE A 136 -30.66 6.34 21.88
CA PHE A 136 -30.30 7.11 23.08
C PHE A 136 -31.17 8.37 23.27
N ASP A 137 -32.07 8.68 22.33
CA ASP A 137 -32.95 9.86 22.36
C ASP A 137 -34.31 9.61 23.03
N THR A 138 -34.52 8.47 23.72
CA THR A 138 -35.72 8.25 24.55
C THR A 138 -35.46 8.64 26.02
N PRO A 139 -36.22 9.60 26.60
CA PRO A 139 -36.10 10.02 28.00
C PRO A 139 -36.37 8.90 29.02
#